data_AF-A0A6J7H3T8-F1
#
_entry.id   AF-A0A6J7H3T8-F1
#
_cell.length_a   1.000
_cell.length_b   1.000
_cell.length_c   1.000
_cell.angle_alpha   90.00
_cell.angle_beta   90.00
_cell.angle_gamma   90.00
#
_symmetry.space_group_name_H-M   'P 1'
#
loop_
_entity.id
_entity.type
_entity.pdbx_description
1 polymer ?
#
loop_
_entity_poly.entity_id
_entity_poly.type
_entity_poly.pdbx_seq_one_letter_code
_entity_poly.pdbx_strand_id
1 'polypeptide(L)'
;MKKLGFVTSPAIDSLPPRGFSVPISGEELDLLDADVLIVFPIQKAPSEVTDNPLFQRIPAVADGRYVVFDDPEVAKSYATNSALSIGYALDTVVPAVANVLG
;
A
#
# COMPACT_ATOMS: atom_id res chain seq x y z
N MET A 1 -10.54 2.05 0.84
CA MET A 1 -9.88 3.36 0.65
C MET A 1 -10.79 4.42 0.04
N LYS A 2 -11.29 4.30 -1.21
CA LYS A 2 -12.21 5.33 -1.78
C LYS A 2 -13.45 5.64 -0.92
N LYS A 3 -14.09 4.61 -0.35
CA LYS A 3 -15.20 4.78 0.61
C LYS A 3 -14.80 5.43 1.95
N LEU A 4 -13.50 5.51 2.23
CA LEU A 4 -12.92 6.18 3.40
C LEU A 4 -12.42 7.59 3.03
N GLY A 5 -12.72 8.10 1.83
CA GLY A 5 -12.34 9.46 1.39
C GLY A 5 -11.01 9.57 0.65
N PHE A 6 -10.22 8.50 0.59
CA PHE A 6 -8.95 8.51 -0.13
C PHE A 6 -9.17 8.52 -1.65
N VAL A 7 -8.25 9.16 -2.36
CA VAL A 7 -8.17 9.11 -3.83
C VAL A 7 -6.96 8.28 -4.24
N THR A 8 -7.03 7.66 -5.42
CA THR A 8 -5.84 7.03 -6.01
C THR A 8 -4.91 8.14 -6.52
N SER A 9 -3.59 7.91 -6.50
CA SER A 9 -2.63 8.84 -7.12
C SER A 9 -2.98 9.09 -8.60
N PRO A 10 -3.12 10.36 -9.05
CA PRO A 10 -3.39 10.69 -10.44
C PRO A 10 -2.30 10.20 -11.40
N ALA A 11 -1.05 10.12 -10.92
CA ALA A 11 0.06 9.58 -11.70
C ALA A 11 -0.17 8.10 -12.04
N ILE A 12 -0.65 7.30 -11.07
CA ILE A 12 -0.96 5.89 -11.28
C ILE A 12 -2.23 5.69 -12.10
N ASP A 13 -3.28 6.48 -11.85
CA ASP A 13 -4.55 6.40 -12.60
C ASP A 13 -4.39 6.76 -14.09
N SER A 14 -3.33 7.49 -14.45
CA SER A 14 -3.02 7.86 -15.85
C SER A 14 -2.30 6.76 -16.64
N LEU A 15 -1.84 5.69 -15.98
CA LEU A 15 -1.08 4.61 -16.60
C LEU A 15 -1.99 3.48 -17.09
N PRO A 16 -1.61 2.78 -18.19
CA PRO A 16 -2.41 1.68 -18.72
C PRO A 16 -2.40 0.49 -17.74
N PRO A 17 -3.57 0.02 -17.25
CA PRO A 17 -3.62 -1.10 -16.34
C PRO A 17 -3.34 -2.42 -17.06
N ARG A 18 -2.80 -3.38 -16.31
CA ARG A 18 -2.74 -4.80 -16.68
C ARG A 18 -3.61 -5.59 -15.71
N GLY A 19 -4.85 -5.87 -16.11
CA GLY A 19 -5.84 -6.47 -15.23
C GLY A 19 -6.32 -5.45 -14.19
N PHE A 20 -6.12 -5.74 -12.90
CA PHE A 20 -6.57 -4.90 -11.78
C PHE A 20 -5.46 -4.01 -11.18
N SER A 21 -4.25 -4.03 -11.75
CA SER A 21 -3.11 -3.25 -11.26
C SER A 21 -2.30 -2.65 -12.41
N VAL A 22 -1.47 -1.65 -12.08
CA VAL A 22 -0.46 -1.12 -12.99
C VAL A 22 0.91 -1.68 -12.56
N PRO A 23 1.65 -2.36 -13.45
CA PRO A 23 3.01 -2.80 -13.17
C PRO A 23 3.97 -1.60 -13.25
N ILE A 24 4.75 -1.36 -12.21
CA ILE A 24 5.73 -0.28 -12.13
C ILE A 24 7.15 -0.86 -12.21
N SER A 25 8.00 -0.26 -13.04
CA SER A 25 9.42 -0.63 -13.13
C SER A 25 10.18 -0.17 -11.89
N GLY A 26 11.26 -0.88 -11.52
CA GLY A 26 12.17 -0.43 -10.48
C GLY A 26 12.91 0.89 -10.81
N GLU A 27 12.86 1.33 -12.07
CA GLU A 27 13.41 2.61 -12.52
C GLU A 27 12.40 3.76 -12.40
N GLU A 28 11.11 3.45 -12.27
CA GLU A 28 10.00 4.43 -12.29
C GLU A 28 9.36 4.57 -10.89
N LEU A 29 10.14 4.34 -9.84
CA LEU A 29 9.65 4.29 -8.46
C LEU A 29 9.17 5.65 -7.94
N ASP A 30 9.61 6.74 -8.56
CA ASP A 30 9.11 8.10 -8.28
C ASP A 30 7.61 8.24 -8.56
N LEU A 31 7.03 7.39 -9.42
CA LEU A 31 5.58 7.35 -9.67
C LEU A 31 4.77 6.91 -8.44
N LEU A 32 5.42 6.28 -7.46
CA LEU A 32 4.81 5.80 -6.22
C LEU A 32 4.83 6.84 -5.09
N ASP A 33 5.25 8.08 -5.37
CA ASP A 33 5.13 9.17 -4.40
C ASP A 33 3.65 9.59 -4.22
N ALA A 34 3.09 9.25 -3.07
CA ALA A 34 1.70 9.52 -2.70
C ALA A 34 1.61 9.80 -1.19
N ASP A 35 0.59 10.54 -0.74
CA ASP A 35 0.41 10.92 0.68
C ASP A 35 0.50 9.74 1.65
N VAL A 36 0.07 8.56 1.21
CA VAL A 36 0.35 7.28 1.89
C VAL A 36 0.50 6.15 0.89
N LEU A 37 1.57 5.35 1.04
CA LEU A 37 1.78 4.11 0.30
C LEU A 37 1.37 2.90 1.15
N ILE A 38 0.36 2.16 0.72
CA ILE A 38 -0.08 0.92 1.39
C ILE A 38 0.50 -0.29 0.64
N VAL A 39 1.23 -1.14 1.36
CA VAL A 39 1.97 -2.26 0.80
C VAL A 39 1.58 -3.55 1.52
N PHE A 40 1.14 -4.53 0.75
CA PHE A 40 0.82 -5.87 1.23
C PHE A 40 1.72 -6.88 0.50
N PRO A 41 2.79 -7.38 1.14
CA PRO A 41 3.72 -8.32 0.51
C PRO A 41 3.00 -9.60 0.04
N ILE A 42 3.32 -10.05 -1.19
CA ILE A 42 2.77 -11.31 -1.73
C ILE A 42 3.88 -12.36 -1.68
N GLN A 43 3.67 -13.41 -0.88
CA GLN A 43 4.62 -14.54 -0.73
C GLN A 43 6.04 -14.10 -0.33
N LYS A 44 6.15 -12.97 0.39
CA LYS A 44 7.41 -12.43 0.91
C LYS A 44 7.22 -12.04 2.35
N ALA A 45 8.30 -12.11 3.13
CA ALA A 45 8.32 -11.51 4.45
C ALA A 45 8.25 -9.97 4.33
N PRO A 46 7.62 -9.28 5.28
CA PRO A 46 7.58 -7.81 5.33
C PRO A 46 8.99 -7.19 5.31
N SER A 47 9.94 -7.80 6.01
CA SER A 47 11.34 -7.38 6.04
C SER A 47 12.00 -7.39 4.67
N GLU A 48 11.68 -8.37 3.81
CA GLU A 48 12.20 -8.42 2.43
C GLU A 48 11.74 -7.22 1.59
N VAL A 49 10.65 -6.55 1.98
CA VAL A 49 10.20 -5.31 1.35
C VAL A 49 10.89 -4.11 2.00
N THR A 50 10.86 -3.99 3.33
CA THR A 50 11.40 -2.82 4.04
C THR A 50 12.93 -2.70 3.95
N ASP A 51 13.63 -3.82 3.83
CA ASP A 51 15.09 -3.88 3.68
C ASP A 51 15.55 -3.73 2.22
N ASN A 52 14.61 -3.67 1.26
CA ASN A 52 14.94 -3.54 -0.15
C ASN A 52 15.41 -2.09 -0.46
N PRO A 53 16.63 -1.89 -1.00
CA PRO A 53 17.12 -0.56 -1.33
C PRO A 53 16.28 0.18 -2.36
N LEU A 54 15.57 -0.53 -3.25
CA LEU A 54 14.64 0.09 -4.18
C LEU A 54 13.39 0.60 -3.47
N PHE A 55 12.85 -0.16 -2.53
CA PHE A 55 11.70 0.27 -1.73
C PHE A 55 12.03 1.55 -0.94
N GLN A 56 13.20 1.58 -0.31
CA GLN A 56 13.69 2.72 0.45
C GLN A 56 13.96 3.99 -0.39
N ARG A 57 14.08 3.85 -1.73
CA ARG A 57 14.25 4.98 -2.66
C ARG A 57 12.94 5.64 -3.07
N ILE A 58 11.80 5.01 -2.83
CA ILE A 58 10.50 5.62 -3.14
C ILE A 58 10.35 6.87 -2.26
N PRO A 59 10.03 8.06 -2.81
CA PRO A 59 9.96 9.29 -2.02
C PRO A 59 9.02 9.21 -0.81
N ALA A 60 7.82 8.63 -1.01
CA ALA A 60 6.89 8.38 0.10
C ALA A 60 7.46 7.47 1.18
N VAL A 61 8.30 6.50 0.83
CA VAL A 61 8.94 5.60 1.81
C VAL A 61 10.04 6.34 2.56
N ALA A 62 10.86 7.11 1.85
CA ALA A 62 11.92 7.94 2.45
C ALA A 62 11.35 8.95 3.47
N ASP A 63 10.15 9.47 3.21
CA ASP A 63 9.43 10.38 4.09
C ASP A 63 8.65 9.67 5.22
N GLY A 64 8.70 8.34 5.31
CA GLY A 64 7.95 7.56 6.30
C GLY A 64 6.44 7.49 6.04
N ARG A 65 5.98 7.92 4.87
CA ARG A 65 4.57 7.94 4.43
C ARG A 65 4.11 6.58 3.88
N TYR A 66 4.36 5.50 4.62
CA TYR A 66 4.00 4.15 4.17
C TYR A 66 3.49 3.24 5.29
N VAL A 67 2.69 2.26 4.89
CA VAL A 67 2.24 1.15 5.74
C VAL A 67 2.57 -0.14 5.01
N VAL A 68 3.48 -0.95 5.56
CA VAL A 68 3.67 -2.35 5.13
C VAL A 68 2.89 -3.22 6.10
N PHE A 69 1.99 -4.06 5.59
CA PHE A 69 1.30 -5.04 6.43
C PHE A 69 2.28 -6.14 6.82
N ASP A 70 2.62 -6.18 8.11
CA ASP A 70 3.50 -7.19 8.68
C ASP A 70 2.74 -8.49 9.02
N ASP A 71 1.48 -8.35 9.42
CA ASP A 71 0.59 -9.46 9.73
C ASP A 71 -0.11 -9.99 8.45
N PRO A 72 0.08 -11.29 8.09
CA PRO A 72 -0.60 -11.88 6.94
C PRO A 72 -2.13 -11.92 7.07
N GLU A 73 -2.70 -11.92 8.28
CA GLU A 73 -4.15 -11.85 8.49
C GLU A 73 -4.70 -10.47 8.12
N VAL A 74 -3.99 -9.40 8.46
CA VAL A 74 -4.33 -8.02 8.03
C VAL A 74 -4.29 -7.94 6.52
N ALA A 75 -3.19 -8.37 5.89
CA ALA A 75 -3.05 -8.36 4.44
C ALA A 75 -4.16 -9.17 3.73
N LYS A 76 -4.47 -10.36 4.25
CA LYS A 76 -5.53 -11.21 3.71
C LYS A 76 -6.91 -10.59 3.88
N SER A 77 -7.21 -9.99 5.03
CA SER A 77 -8.49 -9.34 5.29
C SER A 77 -8.75 -8.18 4.33
N TYR A 78 -7.71 -7.38 4.09
CA TYR A 78 -7.72 -6.24 3.19
C TYR A 78 -7.89 -6.68 1.73
N ALA A 79 -7.13 -7.68 1.29
CA ALA A 79 -7.19 -8.20 -0.07
C ALA A 79 -8.50 -8.93 -0.39
N THR A 80 -9.07 -9.65 0.58
CA THR A 80 -10.29 -10.45 0.37
C THR A 80 -11.53 -9.58 0.24
N ASN A 81 -11.59 -8.44 0.94
CA ASN A 81 -12.68 -7.46 0.86
C ASN A 81 -14.10 -8.08 0.88
N SER A 82 -14.31 -9.04 1.78
CA SER A 82 -15.60 -9.72 1.97
C SER A 82 -16.39 -9.11 3.12
N ALA A 83 -17.69 -9.42 3.21
CA ALA A 83 -18.52 -8.99 4.34
C ALA A 83 -17.96 -9.44 5.71
N LEU A 84 -17.29 -10.60 5.75
CA LEU A 84 -16.70 -11.13 6.98
C LEU A 84 -15.35 -10.48 7.31
N SER A 85 -14.58 -10.04 6.30
CA SER A 85 -13.24 -9.49 6.50
C SER A 85 -13.21 -7.97 6.64
N ILE A 86 -14.24 -7.25 6.17
CA ILE A 86 -14.23 -5.78 6.13
C ILE A 86 -14.15 -5.15 7.52
N GLY A 87 -14.82 -5.72 8.52
CA GLY A 87 -14.76 -5.20 9.91
C GLY A 87 -13.35 -5.24 10.45
N TYR A 88 -12.72 -6.42 10.41
CA TYR A 88 -11.34 -6.59 10.86
C TYR A 88 -10.34 -5.72 10.05
N ALA A 89 -10.52 -5.60 8.73
CA ALA A 89 -9.67 -4.73 7.91
C ALA A 89 -9.82 -3.25 8.30
N LEU A 90 -11.03 -2.79 8.67
CA LEU A 90 -11.23 -1.43 9.16
C LEU A 90 -10.57 -1.21 10.52
N ASP A 91 -10.74 -2.16 11.45
CA ASP A 91 -10.18 -2.06 12.81
C ASP A 91 -8.64 -2.08 12.83
N THR A 92 -8.00 -2.67 11.82
CA THR A 92 -6.54 -2.82 11.74
C THR A 92 -5.88 -1.81 10.80
N VAL A 93 -6.39 -1.66 9.57
CA VAL A 93 -5.74 -0.84 8.54
C VAL A 93 -5.99 0.65 8.75
N VAL A 94 -7.18 1.06 9.19
CA VAL A 94 -7.49 2.49 9.34
C VAL A 94 -6.62 3.15 10.41
N PRO A 95 -6.44 2.57 11.62
CA PRO A 95 -5.51 3.13 12.60
C PRO A 95 -4.06 3.19 12.10
N ALA A 96 -3.61 2.15 11.38
CA ALA A 96 -2.25 2.13 10.81
C ALA A 96 -2.02 3.26 9.81
N VAL A 97 -3.00 3.51 8.93
CA VAL A 97 -2.94 4.62 7.95
C VAL A 97 -3.05 5.98 8.66
N ALA A 98 -3.91 6.11 9.66
CA ALA A 98 -4.04 7.36 10.44
C ALA A 98 -2.74 7.73 11.15
N ASN A 99 -2.06 6.76 11.77
CA ASN A 99 -0.78 6.99 12.44
C ASN A 99 0.31 7.55 11.51
N VAL A 100 0.27 7.21 10.23
CA VAL A 100 1.21 7.71 9.22
C VAL A 100 0.87 9.14 8.76
N LEU A 101 -0.42 9.50 8.78
CA LEU A 101 -0.89 10.78 8.27
C LEU A 101 -1.00 11.89 9.32
N GLY A 102 -1.02 11.55 10.61
CA GLY A 102 -1.12 12.49 11.74
C GLY A 102 -2.49 12.51 12.38
#